data_AF-A0A7Z1Q0Y1-F1
#
_entry.id   AF-A0A7Z1Q0Y1-F1
#
_cell.length_a   1.000
_cell.length_b   1.000
_cell.length_c   1.000
_cell.angle_alpha   90.00
_cell.angle_beta   90.00
_cell.angle_gamma   90.00
#
_symmetry.space_group_name_H-M   'P 1'
#
loop_
_entity.id
_entity.type
_entity.pdbx_description
1 polymer ?
#
loop_
_entity_poly.entity_id
_entity_poly.type
_entity_poly.pdbx_seq_one_letter_code
_entity_poly.pdbx_strand_id
1 'polypeptide(L)'
;MSDHKPLFDPAVMSREDIVREIKLLRESRDLVADIVFEYPEVNNRTVRSVVVTDEDVARLKQELPEHHFRWLKANDADVITAGKLDDFFIVADDFSLLAEELDPELEEELEDSVIIP
;
A
#
# COMPACT_ATOMS: atom_id res chain seq x y z
N MET A 1 23.87 16.33 3.16
CA MET A 1 22.91 16.41 2.04
C MET A 1 22.43 14.99 1.85
N SER A 2 21.24 14.66 2.34
CA SER A 2 20.70 13.32 2.13
C SER A 2 20.26 13.26 0.68
N ASP A 3 20.98 12.50 -0.14
CA ASP A 3 20.57 12.14 -1.49
C ASP A 3 19.30 11.30 -1.38
N HIS A 4 18.14 11.96 -1.23
CA HIS A 4 16.85 11.33 -1.44
C HIS A 4 16.69 11.13 -2.94
N LYS A 5 17.35 10.08 -3.45
CA LYS A 5 16.99 9.53 -4.73
C LYS A 5 15.54 9.04 -4.57
N PRO A 6 14.58 9.57 -5.34
CA PRO A 6 13.23 9.00 -5.34
C PRO A 6 13.37 7.51 -5.63
N LEU A 7 12.85 6.67 -4.73
CA LEU A 7 12.94 5.21 -4.86
C LEU A 7 12.14 4.72 -6.08
N PHE A 8 11.16 5.51 -6.51
CA PHE A 8 10.45 5.37 -7.78
C PHE A 8 10.61 6.64 -8.64
N ASP A 9 11.35 6.53 -9.75
CA ASP A 9 11.41 7.55 -10.80
C ASP A 9 11.22 6.88 -12.17
N PRO A 10 9.97 6.82 -12.66
CA PRO A 10 9.65 6.09 -13.89
C PRO A 10 10.34 6.71 -15.12
N ALA A 11 10.84 7.95 -15.05
CA ALA A 11 11.57 8.57 -16.16
C ALA A 11 12.98 8.00 -16.34
N VAL A 12 13.55 7.35 -15.32
CA VAL A 12 14.92 6.80 -15.34
C VAL A 12 14.99 5.33 -14.95
N MET A 13 13.88 4.72 -14.53
CA MET A 13 13.80 3.29 -14.20
C MET A 13 13.65 2.43 -15.46
N SER A 14 14.17 1.21 -15.40
CA SER A 14 13.93 0.21 -16.42
C SER A 14 12.48 -0.28 -16.34
N ARG A 15 11.95 -0.82 -17.45
CA ARG A 15 10.62 -1.46 -17.45
C ARG A 15 10.50 -2.56 -16.40
N GLU A 16 11.53 -3.40 -16.27
CA GLU A 16 11.55 -4.49 -15.28
C GLU A 16 11.48 -3.96 -13.85
N ASP A 17 12.18 -2.86 -13.55
CA ASP A 17 12.13 -2.23 -12.22
C ASP A 17 10.76 -1.61 -11.95
N ILE A 18 10.13 -0.99 -12.95
CA ILE A 18 8.77 -0.43 -12.84
C ILE A 18 7.76 -1.55 -12.55
N VAL A 19 7.83 -2.65 -13.30
CA VAL A 19 6.96 -3.82 -13.10
C VAL A 19 7.15 -4.41 -11.70
N ARG A 20 8.40 -4.57 -11.25
CA ARG A 20 8.68 -5.06 -9.89
C ARG A 20 8.10 -4.13 -8.83
N GLU A 21 8.22 -2.82 -9.02
CA GLU A 21 7.71 -1.85 -8.06
C GLU A 21 6.19 -1.88 -7.97
N ILE A 22 5.50 -2.01 -9.10
CA ILE A 22 4.04 -2.11 -9.14
C ILE A 22 3.56 -3.37 -8.42
N LYS A 23 4.28 -4.50 -8.57
CA LYS A 23 3.99 -5.73 -7.81
C LYS A 23 4.19 -5.52 -6.30
N LEU A 24 5.28 -4.86 -5.89
CA LEU A 24 5.51 -4.52 -4.47
C LEU A 24 4.43 -3.58 -3.93
N LEU A 25 3.94 -2.65 -4.74
CA LEU A 25 2.85 -1.74 -4.38
C LEU A 25 1.55 -2.52 -4.13
N ARG A 26 1.24 -3.53 -4.94
CA ARG A 26 0.07 -4.41 -4.75
C ARG A 26 0.16 -5.22 -3.47
N GLU A 27 1.30 -5.87 -3.23
CA GLU A 27 1.53 -6.60 -1.97
C GLU A 27 1.37 -5.68 -0.75
N SER A 28 1.85 -4.44 -0.88
CA SER A 28 1.70 -3.42 0.17
C SER A 28 0.25 -2.96 0.34
N ARG A 29 -0.50 -2.80 -0.76
CA ARG A 29 -1.93 -2.47 -0.78
C ARG A 29 -2.71 -3.54 -0.04
N ASP A 30 -2.47 -4.81 -0.38
CA ASP A 30 -3.23 -5.95 0.15
C ASP A 30 -2.97 -6.12 1.66
N LEU A 31 -1.71 -5.99 2.09
CA LEU A 31 -1.37 -5.97 3.52
C LEU A 31 -2.08 -4.82 4.27
N VAL A 32 -2.08 -3.62 3.69
CA VAL A 32 -2.72 -2.46 4.30
C VAL A 32 -4.24 -2.63 4.34
N ALA A 33 -4.83 -3.24 3.31
CA ALA A 33 -6.24 -3.58 3.25
C ALA A 33 -6.62 -4.55 4.37
N ASP A 34 -5.87 -5.64 4.55
CA ASP A 34 -6.08 -6.60 5.64
C ASP A 34 -6.14 -5.90 7.00
N ILE A 35 -5.22 -4.97 7.24
CA ILE A 35 -5.14 -4.24 8.51
C ILE A 35 -6.29 -3.22 8.63
N VAL A 36 -6.58 -2.43 7.60
CA VAL A 36 -7.57 -1.34 7.69
C VAL A 36 -8.99 -1.86 7.95
N PHE A 37 -9.32 -3.07 7.47
CA PHE A 37 -10.61 -3.73 7.70
C PHE A 37 -10.81 -4.22 9.15
N GLU A 38 -9.75 -4.29 9.96
CA GLU A 38 -9.84 -4.67 11.38
C GLU A 38 -10.23 -3.50 12.31
N TYR A 39 -10.26 -2.26 11.78
CA TYR A 39 -10.54 -1.07 12.58
C TYR A 39 -12.03 -0.71 12.65
N PRO A 40 -12.50 -0.03 13.72
CA PRO A 40 -13.92 0.29 13.91
C PRO A 40 -14.54 1.01 12.72
N GLU A 41 -15.73 0.57 12.31
CA GLU A 41 -16.50 1.17 11.21
C GLU A 41 -17.76 1.90 11.72
N VAL A 42 -18.14 2.98 11.03
CA VAL A 42 -19.44 3.65 11.17
C VAL A 42 -20.06 3.81 9.80
N ASN A 43 -21.27 3.26 9.61
CA ASN A 43 -21.96 3.21 8.31
C ASN A 43 -21.09 2.54 7.22
N ASN A 44 -20.48 1.39 7.53
CA ASN A 44 -19.60 0.61 6.63
C ASN A 44 -18.41 1.43 6.10
N ARG A 45 -17.87 2.33 6.93
CA ARG A 45 -16.66 3.09 6.62
C ARG A 45 -15.78 3.12 7.86
N THR A 46 -14.51 2.82 7.69
CA THR A 46 -13.52 2.88 8.77
C THR A 46 -13.49 4.27 9.39
N VAL A 47 -13.47 4.33 10.72
CA VAL A 47 -13.36 5.59 11.46
C VAL A 47 -11.92 6.09 11.33
N ARG A 48 -11.71 7.00 10.38
CA ARG A 48 -10.40 7.49 9.93
C ARG A 48 -9.49 8.07 11.02
N SER A 49 -10.04 8.51 12.15
CA SER A 49 -9.30 9.08 13.28
C SER A 49 -8.79 8.04 14.29
N VAL A 50 -9.16 6.76 14.16
CA VAL A 50 -8.69 5.71 15.06
C VAL A 50 -7.20 5.50 14.86
N VAL A 51 -6.45 5.44 15.96
CA VAL A 51 -5.02 5.16 15.96
C VAL A 51 -4.81 3.67 15.80
N VAL A 52 -3.89 3.31 14.90
CA VAL A 52 -3.48 1.93 14.63
C VAL A 52 -2.70 1.39 15.84
N THR A 53 -2.91 0.11 16.17
CA THR A 53 -2.26 -0.55 17.31
C THR A 53 -0.74 -0.65 17.11
N ASP A 54 0.03 -0.70 18.19
CA ASP A 54 1.49 -0.88 18.10
C ASP A 54 1.88 -2.21 17.43
N GLU A 55 1.04 -3.24 17.56
CA GLU A 55 1.22 -4.55 16.90
C GLU A 55 1.10 -4.42 15.38
N ASP A 56 0.06 -3.74 14.90
CA ASP A 56 -0.12 -3.50 13.46
C ASP A 56 0.93 -2.56 12.90
N VAL A 57 1.37 -1.55 13.67
CA VAL A 57 2.50 -0.68 13.26
C VAL A 57 3.78 -1.51 13.15
N ALA A 58 4.02 -2.46 14.04
CA ALA A 58 5.17 -3.36 13.96
C ALA A 58 5.08 -4.29 12.74
N ARG A 59 3.90 -4.84 12.47
CA ARG A 59 3.61 -5.65 11.27
C ARG A 59 3.88 -4.88 9.99
N LEU A 60 3.32 -3.67 9.86
CA LEU A 60 3.56 -2.76 8.74
C LEU A 60 5.05 -2.46 8.55
N LYS A 61 5.78 -2.20 9.64
CA LYS A 61 7.23 -1.92 9.56
C LYS A 61 8.06 -3.13 9.14
N GLN A 62 7.62 -4.33 9.47
CA GLN A 62 8.31 -5.57 9.16
C GLN A 62 8.07 -6.02 7.71
N GLU A 63 6.83 -5.88 7.24
CA GLU A 63 6.38 -6.45 5.97
C GLU A 63 6.42 -5.44 4.81
N LEU A 64 6.25 -4.14 5.06
CA LEU A 64 6.32 -3.14 3.99
C LEU A 64 7.75 -2.81 3.58
N PRO A 65 7.99 -2.54 2.28
CA PRO A 65 9.18 -1.84 1.84
C PRO A 65 9.36 -0.51 2.59
N GLU A 66 10.61 -0.15 2.89
CA GLU A 66 10.93 1.02 3.73
C GLU A 66 10.30 2.32 3.20
N HIS A 67 10.23 2.49 1.87
CA HIS A 67 9.63 3.68 1.26
C HIS A 67 8.12 3.72 1.33
N HIS A 68 7.44 2.58 1.26
CA HIS A 68 6.00 2.51 1.50
C HIS A 68 5.68 2.79 2.97
N PHE A 69 6.47 2.22 3.88
CA PHE A 69 6.31 2.52 5.31
C PHE A 69 6.53 4.02 5.60
N ARG A 70 7.51 4.66 4.95
CA ARG A 70 7.75 6.10 5.09
C ARG A 70 6.60 6.97 4.59
N TRP A 71 5.77 6.47 3.67
CA TRP A 71 4.56 7.17 3.25
C TRP A 71 3.54 7.24 4.40
N LEU A 72 3.39 6.15 5.15
CA LEU A 72 2.51 6.09 6.33
C LEU A 72 3.07 6.89 7.52
N LYS A 73 4.39 6.81 7.69
CA LYS A 73 5.13 7.36 8.82
C LYS A 73 6.41 8.04 8.36
N ALA A 74 6.31 9.33 8.03
CA ALA A 74 7.45 10.12 7.56
C ALA A 74 8.49 10.34 8.67
N ASN A 75 8.04 10.49 9.92
CA ASN A 75 8.89 10.67 11.10
C ASN A 75 8.49 9.70 12.22
N ASP A 76 9.43 9.37 13.11
CA ASP A 76 9.17 8.48 14.25
C ASP A 76 8.07 9.00 15.21
N ALA A 77 7.89 10.33 15.27
CA ALA A 77 6.85 10.98 16.07
C ALA A 77 5.45 10.91 15.44
N ASP A 78 5.33 10.54 14.17
CA ASP A 78 4.05 10.46 13.48
C ASP A 78 3.25 9.24 13.96
N VAL A 79 1.96 9.46 14.14
CA VAL A 79 0.98 8.40 14.43
C VAL A 79 0.37 7.93 13.11
N ILE A 80 0.18 6.62 12.99
CA ILE A 80 -0.55 6.00 11.89
C ILE A 80 -2.00 5.87 12.35
N THR A 81 -2.92 6.41 11.56
CA THR A 81 -4.35 6.26 11.80
C THR A 81 -4.95 5.36 10.74
N ALA A 82 -6.10 4.76 11.03
CA ALA A 82 -6.84 3.96 10.05
C ALA A 82 -7.14 4.78 8.78
N GLY A 83 -7.34 6.09 8.90
CA GLY A 83 -7.51 6.98 7.75
C GLY A 83 -6.26 7.13 6.87
N LYS A 84 -5.05 7.05 7.44
CA LYS A 84 -3.81 7.03 6.65
C LYS A 84 -3.62 5.70 5.92
N LEU A 85 -4.01 4.58 6.55
CA LEU A 85 -4.02 3.28 5.90
C LEU A 85 -5.01 3.26 4.73
N ASP A 86 -6.22 3.76 4.95
CA ASP A 86 -7.25 3.92 3.92
C ASP A 86 -6.77 4.79 2.75
N ASP A 87 -6.11 5.92 3.03
CA ASP A 87 -5.53 6.77 1.99
C ASP A 87 -4.42 6.06 1.20
N PHE A 88 -3.56 5.27 1.86
CA PHE A 88 -2.52 4.48 1.17
C PHE A 88 -3.16 3.46 0.25
N PHE A 89 -4.13 2.72 0.78
CA PHE A 89 -4.86 1.70 0.05
C PHE A 89 -5.49 2.28 -1.22
N ILE A 90 -6.26 3.36 -1.12
CA ILE A 90 -6.92 4.00 -2.27
C ILE A 90 -5.91 4.42 -3.33
N VAL A 91 -4.81 5.08 -2.93
CA VAL A 91 -3.81 5.55 -3.89
C VAL A 91 -3.07 4.39 -4.55
N ALA A 92 -2.74 3.35 -3.78
CA ALA A 92 -2.07 2.16 -4.30
C ALA A 92 -2.97 1.38 -5.26
N ASP A 93 -4.27 1.27 -4.95
CA ASP A 93 -5.26 0.61 -5.80
C ASP A 93 -5.48 1.36 -7.12
N ASP A 94 -5.72 2.68 -7.04
CA ASP A 94 -5.88 3.54 -8.23
C ASP A 94 -4.65 3.47 -9.15
N PHE A 95 -3.45 3.47 -8.58
CA PHE A 95 -2.21 3.37 -9.36
C PHE A 95 -2.03 1.97 -9.95
N SER A 96 -2.44 0.92 -9.23
CA SER A 96 -2.42 -0.45 -9.74
C SER A 96 -3.30 -0.59 -10.97
N LEU A 97 -4.54 -0.09 -10.91
CA LEU A 97 -5.48 -0.12 -12.03
C LEU A 97 -4.94 0.66 -13.24
N LEU A 98 -4.38 1.85 -13.00
CA LEU A 98 -3.76 2.63 -14.08
C LEU A 98 -2.57 1.90 -14.72
N ALA A 99 -1.79 1.16 -13.94
CA ALA A 99 -0.67 0.39 -14.45
C ALA A 99 -1.13 -0.72 -15.41
N GLU A 100 -2.24 -1.40 -15.11
CA GLU A 100 -2.85 -2.41 -15.98
C GLU A 100 -3.32 -1.82 -17.31
N GLU A 101 -3.96 -0.65 -17.26
CA GLU A 101 -4.42 0.05 -18.46
C GLU A 101 -3.26 0.43 -19.40
N LEU A 102 -2.08 0.68 -18.84
CA LEU A 102 -0.89 1.11 -19.58
C LEU A 102 -0.03 -0.05 -20.09
N ASP A 103 0.04 -1.15 -19.35
CA ASP A 103 0.83 -2.34 -19.70
C ASP A 103 0.03 -3.62 -19.42
N PRO A 104 -0.44 -4.34 -20.46
CA PRO A 104 -1.16 -5.59 -20.28
C PRO A 104 -0.39 -6.69 -19.52
N GLU A 105 0.95 -6.63 -19.49
CA GLU A 105 1.74 -7.57 -18.66
C GLU A 105 1.61 -7.30 -17.15
N LEU A 106 0.97 -6.19 -16.78
CA LEU A 106 0.65 -5.82 -15.42
C LEU A 106 -0.77 -6.14 -15.01
N GLU A 107 -1.64 -6.67 -15.88
CA GLU A 107 -2.99 -7.12 -15.48
C GLU A 107 -2.91 -7.98 -14.21
N GLU A 108 -3.59 -7.59 -13.12
CA GLU A 108 -3.69 -8.44 -11.92
C GLU A 108 -4.34 -9.76 -12.34
N GLU A 109 -3.62 -10.87 -12.18
CA GLU A 109 -4.27 -12.18 -12.18
C GLU A 109 -5.26 -12.15 -11.03
N LEU A 110 -6.56 -12.07 -11.35
CA LEU A 110 -7.60 -12.27 -10.36
C LEU A 110 -7.28 -13.58 -9.67
N GLU A 111 -6.92 -13.55 -8.38
CA GLU A 111 -6.81 -14.77 -7.62
C GLU A 111 -8.15 -15.47 -7.76
N ASP A 112 -8.16 -16.64 -8.41
CA ASP A 112 -9.32 -17.50 -8.54
C ASP A 112 -9.80 -17.75 -7.12
N SER A 113 -10.75 -16.94 -6.68
CA SER A 113 -11.51 -17.13 -5.47
C SER A 113 -12.05 -18.55 -5.61
N VAL A 114 -11.48 -19.48 -4.87
CA VAL A 114 -12.03 -20.82 -4.75
C VAL A 114 -13.41 -20.60 -4.14
N ILE A 115 -14.43 -20.51 -5.00
CA ILE A 115 -15.82 -20.60 -4.61
C ILE A 115 -15.98 -22.03 -4.11
N ILE A 116 -15.78 -22.24 -2.81
CA ILE A 116 -16.12 -23.49 -2.17
C ILE A 116 -17.66 -23.55 -2.18
N PRO A 117 -18.28 -24.53 -2.87
CA PRO A 117 -19.73 -24.65 -2.95
C PRO A 117 -20.39 -25.03 -1.62
#